data_AF-A0A556PTK1-F1
#
_entry.id   AF-A0A556PTK1-F1
#
_cell.length_a   1.000
_cell.length_b   1.000
_cell.length_c   1.000
_cell.angle_alpha   90.00
_cell.angle_beta   90.00
_cell.angle_gamma   90.00
#
_symmetry.space_group_name_H-M   'P 1'
#
loop_
_entity.id
_entity.type
_entity.pdbx_description
1 polymer ?
#
loop_
_entity_poly.entity_id
_entity_poly.type
_entity_poly.pdbx_seq_one_letter_code
_entity_poly.pdbx_strand_id
1 'polypeptide(L)'
;MVENLEDALQIILDNQDEANFSLDKEVEMGSMSILLPKMKSESGSGTENTRSWEETADWLKKNELIDDIPDMNKLNVNIVS
;
A
#
# COMPACT_ATOMS: atom_id res chain seq x y z
N MET A 1 6.48 -8.51 -10.70
CA MET A 1 7.00 -7.13 -10.52
C MET A 1 8.44 -7.13 -10.03
N VAL A 2 8.75 -7.64 -8.83
CA VAL A 2 10.12 -7.59 -8.26
C VAL A 2 11.18 -8.24 -9.15
N GLU A 3 10.83 -9.32 -9.86
CA GLU A 3 11.76 -10.06 -10.73
C GLU A 3 12.07 -9.36 -12.06
N ASN A 4 11.15 -8.53 -12.56
CA ASN A 4 11.27 -7.83 -13.85
C ASN A 4 10.72 -6.41 -13.71
N LEU A 5 11.50 -5.55 -13.06
CA LEU A 5 11.05 -4.21 -12.66
C LEU A 5 10.80 -3.29 -13.85
N GLU A 6 11.70 -3.27 -14.83
CA GLU A 6 11.58 -2.39 -15.99
C GLU A 6 10.36 -2.74 -16.84
N ASP A 7 10.12 -4.03 -17.10
CA ASP A 7 8.94 -4.49 -17.83
C ASP A 7 7.65 -4.17 -17.07
N ALA A 8 7.65 -4.37 -15.74
CA ALA A 8 6.50 -4.01 -14.91
C ALA A 8 6.24 -2.50 -14.89
N LEU A 9 7.28 -1.68 -14.84
CA LEU A 9 7.14 -0.22 -14.93
C LEU A 9 6.64 0.19 -16.31
N GLN A 10 7.11 -0.44 -17.39
CA GLN A 10 6.62 -0.13 -18.72
C GLN A 10 5.12 -0.39 -18.84
N ILE A 11 4.61 -1.49 -18.26
CA ILE A 11 3.17 -1.75 -18.20
C ILE A 11 2.42 -0.64 -17.45
N ILE A 12 2.96 -0.13 -16.34
CA ILE A 12 2.35 0.98 -15.59
C ILE A 12 2.30 2.25 -16.46
N LEU A 13 3.40 2.58 -17.13
CA LEU A 13 3.48 3.74 -18.02
C LEU A 13 2.53 3.61 -19.22
N ASP A 14 2.36 2.41 -19.78
CA ASP A 14 1.45 2.19 -20.91
C ASP A 14 -0.04 2.28 -20.51
N ASN A 15 -0.35 2.18 -19.21
CA ASN A 15 -1.71 2.21 -18.66
C ASN A 15 -1.99 3.43 -17.78
N GLN A 16 -1.12 4.44 -17.81
CA GLN A 16 -1.28 5.66 -17.01
C GLN A 16 -2.42 6.55 -17.54
N ASP A 17 -2.96 7.41 -16.68
CA ASP A 17 -3.81 8.51 -17.12
C ASP A 17 -2.94 9.68 -17.62
N GLU A 18 -2.45 9.57 -18.86
CA GLU A 18 -1.51 10.54 -19.45
C GLU A 18 -2.09 11.96 -19.51
N ALA A 19 -3.41 12.10 -19.68
CA ALA A 19 -4.05 13.40 -19.84
C ALA A 19 -4.14 14.19 -18.52
N ASN A 20 -4.30 13.50 -17.38
CA ASN A 20 -4.52 14.14 -16.08
C ASN A 20 -3.34 13.96 -15.11
N PHE A 21 -2.54 12.90 -15.27
CA PHE A 21 -1.44 12.57 -14.37
C PHE A 21 -0.33 11.79 -15.11
N SER A 22 0.33 12.47 -16.05
CA SER A 22 1.47 11.92 -16.78
C SER A 22 2.65 11.61 -15.83
N LEU A 23 3.16 10.39 -15.92
CA LEU A 23 4.24 9.82 -15.14
C LEU A 23 5.57 9.97 -15.88
N ASP A 24 6.61 10.35 -15.15
CA ASP A 24 7.98 10.40 -15.65
C ASP A 24 8.73 9.11 -15.31
N LYS A 25 9.37 8.50 -16.31
CA LYS A 25 10.04 7.20 -16.14
C LYS A 25 11.17 7.23 -15.12
N GLU A 26 11.97 8.29 -15.06
CA GLU A 26 13.08 8.38 -14.10
C GLU A 26 12.55 8.59 -12.68
N VAL A 27 11.53 9.43 -12.52
CA VAL A 27 10.84 9.63 -11.25
C VAL A 27 10.21 8.33 -10.76
N GLU A 28 9.53 7.58 -11.62
CA GLU A 28 8.89 6.33 -11.25
C GLU A 28 9.91 5.22 -10.92
N MET A 29 11.05 5.17 -11.61
CA MET A 29 12.16 4.28 -11.21
C MET A 29 12.66 4.62 -9.80
N GLY A 30 12.78 5.92 -9.48
CA GLY A 30 13.09 6.39 -8.13
C GLY A 30 12.03 5.96 -7.11
N SER A 31 10.74 6.17 -7.43
CA SER A 31 9.60 5.75 -6.61
C SER A 31 9.63 4.25 -6.31
N MET A 32 9.87 3.42 -7.31
CA MET A 32 9.94 1.96 -7.17
C MET A 32 11.05 1.52 -6.22
N SER A 33 12.21 2.19 -6.23
CA SER A 33 13.31 1.89 -5.32
C SER A 33 12.93 2.13 -3.83
N ILE A 34 11.98 3.03 -3.57
CA ILE A 34 11.47 3.35 -2.24
C ILE A 34 10.30 2.43 -1.86
N LEU A 35 9.39 2.16 -2.80
CA LEU A 35 8.16 1.41 -2.55
C LEU A 35 8.42 -0.08 -2.39
N LEU A 36 9.23 -0.70 -3.26
CA LEU A 36 9.43 -2.15 -3.24
C LEU A 36 9.94 -2.70 -1.90
N PRO A 37 10.91 -2.07 -1.20
CA PRO A 37 11.31 -2.50 0.13
C PRO A 37 10.21 -2.37 1.18
N LYS A 38 9.35 -1.35 1.06
CA LYS A 38 8.23 -1.10 1.99
C LYS A 38 7.05 -2.04 1.78
N MET A 39 6.88 -2.53 0.56
CA MET A 39 5.84 -3.50 0.20
C MET A 39 6.21 -4.94 0.56
N LYS A 40 7.48 -5.23 0.87
CA LYS A 40 7.92 -6.57 1.28
C LYS A 40 7.36 -6.90 2.66
N SER A 41 6.80 -8.09 2.78
CA SER A 41 6.32 -8.68 4.02
C SER A 41 6.81 -10.13 4.09
N GLU A 42 7.26 -10.56 5.27
CA GLU A 42 7.68 -11.95 5.52
C GLU A 42 6.51 -12.92 5.42
N SER A 43 5.27 -12.43 5.63
CA SER A 43 4.04 -13.23 5.59
C SER A 43 3.35 -13.21 4.22
N GLY A 44 4.03 -12.72 3.18
CA GLY A 44 3.48 -12.56 1.84
C GLY A 44 2.93 -11.15 1.57
N SER A 45 2.96 -10.75 0.29
CA SER A 45 2.47 -9.45 -0.14
C SER A 45 0.98 -9.31 0.13
N GLY A 46 0.57 -8.20 0.76
CA GLY A 46 -0.83 -7.92 1.08
C GLY A 46 -1.36 -8.66 2.31
N THR A 47 -0.54 -9.46 2.98
CA THR A 47 -0.87 -9.97 4.32
C THR A 47 -0.70 -8.85 5.33
N GLU A 48 -1.75 -8.55 6.08
CA GLU A 48 -1.77 -7.46 7.04
C GLU A 48 -1.77 -7.97 8.49
N ASN A 49 -1.17 -7.17 9.37
CA ASN A 49 -1.17 -7.38 10.81
C ASN A 49 -2.24 -6.47 11.44
N THR A 50 -3.21 -7.05 12.13
CA THR A 50 -4.31 -6.32 12.80
C THR A 50 -3.80 -5.22 13.74
N ARG A 51 -2.60 -5.38 14.32
CA ARG A 51 -2.02 -4.40 15.23
C ARG A 51 -1.86 -3.00 14.64
N SER A 52 -1.52 -2.86 13.36
CA SER A 52 -1.37 -1.52 12.74
C SER A 52 -2.72 -0.79 12.65
N TRP A 53 -3.81 -1.53 12.47
CA TRP A 53 -5.17 -1.00 12.47
C TRP A 53 -5.60 -0.57 13.88
N GLU A 54 -5.28 -1.38 14.89
CA GLU A 54 -5.54 -1.05 16.30
C GLU A 54 -4.81 0.22 16.72
N GLU A 55 -3.50 0.30 16.46
CA GLU A 55 -2.68 1.48 16.79
C GLU A 55 -3.20 2.75 16.10
N THR A 56 -3.68 2.62 14.86
CA THR A 56 -4.27 3.74 14.11
C THR A 56 -5.61 4.18 14.71
N ALA A 57 -6.49 3.23 15.06
CA ALA A 57 -7.78 3.55 15.66
C ALA A 57 -7.63 4.17 17.05
N ASP A 58 -6.69 3.68 17.86
CA ASP A 58 -6.33 4.28 19.14
C ASP A 58 -5.83 5.72 18.96
N TRP A 59 -4.97 5.97 17.96
CA TRP A 59 -4.51 7.31 17.64
C TRP A 59 -5.67 8.23 17.22
N LEU A 60 -6.56 7.77 16.34
CA LEU A 60 -7.73 8.54 15.92
C LEU A 60 -8.66 8.86 17.10
N LYS A 61 -8.93 7.87 17.97
CA LYS A 61 -9.78 8.04 19.14
C LYS A 61 -9.17 9.01 20.15
N LYS A 62 -7.87 8.89 20.39
CA LYS A 62 -7.12 9.81 21.27
C LYS A 62 -7.14 11.26 20.78
N ASN A 63 -7.16 11.46 19.46
CA ASN A 63 -7.24 12.79 18.85
C ASN A 63 -8.69 13.24 18.59
N GLU A 64 -9.69 12.54 19.12
CA GLU A 64 -11.11 12.87 18.98
C GLU A 64 -11.57 12.97 17.51
N LEU A 65 -10.89 12.26 16.60
CA LEU A 65 -11.25 12.19 15.17
C LEU A 65 -12.34 11.13 14.89
N ILE A 66 -12.57 10.23 15.85
CA ILE A 66 -13.64 9.21 15.82
C ILE A 66 -14.29 9.06 17.19
N ASP A 67 -15.59 8.76 17.18
CA ASP A 67 -16.40 8.58 18.39
C ASP A 67 -16.20 7.21 19.03
N ASP A 68 -15.95 6.16 18.25
CA ASP A 68 -15.80 4.78 18.75
C ASP A 68 -14.73 4.03 17.96
N ILE A 69 -14.06 3.08 18.62
CA ILE A 69 -13.11 2.17 17.97
C ILE A 69 -13.91 1.06 17.29
N PRO A 70 -13.74 0.86 15.96
CA PRO A 70 -14.46 -0.17 15.22
C PRO A 70 -13.97 -1.59 15.55
N ASP A 71 -14.82 -2.59 15.29
CA ASP A 71 -14.45 -4.00 15.40
C ASP A 71 -13.44 -4.37 14.30
N MET A 72 -12.19 -4.62 14.68
CA MET A 72 -11.08 -4.88 13.75
C MET A 72 -11.33 -6.08 12.85
N ASN A 73 -12.02 -7.11 13.34
CA ASN A 73 -12.32 -8.31 12.55
C ASN A 73 -13.32 -8.05 11.42
N LYS A 74 -14.06 -6.93 11.49
CA LYS A 74 -14.96 -6.48 10.41
C LYS A 74 -14.27 -5.57 9.41
N LEU A 75 -13.16 -4.94 9.79
CA LEU A 75 -12.41 -4.01 8.93
C LEU A 75 -11.31 -4.70 8.15
N ASN A 76 -10.63 -5.67 8.77
CA ASN A 76 -9.48 -6.33 8.17
C ASN A 76 -9.59 -7.84 8.28
N VAL A 77 -9.52 -8.51 7.13
CA VAL A 77 -9.48 -9.97 7.03
C VAL A 77 -8.48 -10.34 5.94
N ASN A 78 -7.49 -11.16 6.29
CA ASN A 78 -6.57 -11.74 5.31
C ASN A 78 -7.33 -12.79 4.49
N ILE A 79 -7.49 -12.53 3.18
CA ILE A 79 -8.30 -13.36 2.26
C ILE A 79 -7.49 -14.48 1.56
N VAL A 80 -6.18 -14.51 1.77
CA VAL A 80 -5.27 -15.53 1.25
C VAL A 80 -4.73 -16.34 2.43
N SER A 81 -4.94 -17.65 2.36
CA SER A 81 -4.52 -18.67 3.34
C SER A 81 -3.15 -19.25 3.00
#